data_AF-A0A059BMB7-F1
#
_entry.id   AF-A0A059BMB7-F1
#
_cell.length_a   1.000
_cell.length_b   1.000
_cell.length_c   1.000
_cell.angle_alpha   90.00
_cell.angle_beta   90.00
_cell.angle_gamma   90.00
#
_symmetry.space_group_name_H-M   'P 1'
#
loop_
_entity.id
_entity.type
_entity.pdbx_description
1 polymer ?
#
loop_
_entity_poly.entity_id
_entity_poly.type
_entity_poly.pdbx_seq_one_letter_code
_entity_poly.pdbx_strand_id
1 'polypeptide(L)'
;MEGIVTRRVIPSDNSCLFNAVGYVVDHDKTKASELRQVIAATVASDPEKYSEAFLGKPNEEYCAWIQDSEKWGGAIELSILADYYGREIAAYDIQTGRCDLYGQEKRYSERVMLIYDGLHYDALVISPFEGAPEEFDQTIFEVRKDRTIGPIEGVALNFVKEQQG
;
A
#
# COMPACT_ATOMS: atom_id res chain seq x y z
N MET A 1 -19.34 -2.17 -14.26
CA MET A 1 -18.17 -1.38 -13.85
C MET A 1 -17.40 -1.14 -15.12
N GLU A 2 -17.46 0.09 -15.63
CA GLU A 2 -16.73 0.51 -16.82
C GLU A 2 -15.47 1.21 -16.32
N GLY A 3 -14.32 0.61 -16.59
CA GLY A 3 -13.02 1.13 -16.17
C GLY A 3 -11.94 0.08 -16.37
N ILE A 4 -10.70 0.53 -16.44
CA ILE A 4 -9.51 -0.29 -16.66
C ILE A 4 -8.60 -0.23 -15.44
N VAL A 5 -7.97 -1.35 -15.10
CA VAL A 5 -6.90 -1.35 -14.10
C VAL A 5 -5.72 -0.57 -14.66
N THR A 6 -5.23 0.40 -13.89
CA THR A 6 -4.15 1.30 -14.29
C THR A 6 -3.11 1.36 -13.19
N ARG A 7 -1.82 1.24 -13.56
CA ARG A 7 -0.67 1.54 -12.68
C ARG A 7 -0.39 3.04 -12.75
N ARG A 8 -0.54 3.75 -11.64
CA ARG A 8 -0.13 5.15 -11.51
C ARG A 8 1.27 5.22 -10.94
N VAL A 9 2.20 5.71 -11.75
CA VAL A 9 3.62 5.79 -11.41
C VAL A 9 3.86 6.82 -10.30
N ILE A 10 4.63 6.41 -9.31
CA ILE A 10 5.09 7.17 -8.16
C ILE A 10 6.58 7.50 -8.38
N PRO A 11 7.04 8.69 -7.97
CA PRO A 11 8.47 9.03 -8.08
C PRO A 11 9.36 8.02 -7.33
N SER A 12 10.49 7.66 -7.95
CA SER A 12 11.50 6.77 -7.33
C SER A 12 12.44 7.58 -6.43
N ASP A 13 11.93 7.94 -5.24
CA ASP A 13 12.56 8.84 -4.27
C ASP A 13 12.79 8.18 -2.90
N ASN A 14 13.00 6.86 -2.87
CA ASN A 14 13.08 6.02 -1.66
C ASN A 14 11.82 6.05 -0.77
N SER A 15 10.78 6.78 -1.17
CA SER A 15 9.54 6.96 -0.44
C SER A 15 8.31 6.47 -1.21
N CYS A 16 8.54 5.72 -2.29
CA CYS A 16 7.50 5.22 -3.19
C CYS A 16 6.35 4.50 -2.45
N LEU A 17 6.64 3.64 -1.46
CA LEU A 17 5.59 2.95 -0.68
C LEU A 17 4.66 3.95 0.00
N PHE A 18 5.21 4.95 0.68
CA PHE A 18 4.41 5.93 1.43
C PHE A 18 3.61 6.83 0.48
N ASN A 19 4.23 7.26 -0.61
CA ASN A 19 3.57 8.10 -1.62
C ASN A 19 2.50 7.32 -2.41
N ALA A 20 2.71 6.02 -2.64
CA ALA A 20 1.71 5.13 -3.25
C ALA A 20 0.51 4.95 -2.32
N VAL A 21 0.74 4.69 -1.03
CA VAL A 21 -0.33 4.63 0.00
C VAL A 21 -1.06 5.97 0.09
N GLY A 22 -0.33 7.08 0.16
CA GLY A 22 -0.89 8.42 0.18
C GLY A 22 -1.78 8.70 -1.04
N TYR A 23 -1.39 8.22 -2.22
CA TYR A 23 -2.20 8.39 -3.41
C TYR A 23 -3.48 7.56 -3.37
N VAL A 24 -3.40 6.28 -3.01
CA VAL A 24 -4.60 5.41 -3.02
C VAL A 24 -5.58 5.69 -1.89
N VAL A 25 -5.17 6.42 -0.85
CA VAL A 25 -6.07 6.80 0.25
C VAL A 25 -6.51 8.26 0.14
N ASP A 26 -5.57 9.18 -0.12
CA ASP A 26 -5.79 10.64 -0.03
C ASP A 26 -5.64 11.36 -1.38
N HIS A 27 -5.38 10.64 -2.48
CA HIS A 27 -5.00 11.21 -3.79
C HIS A 27 -3.80 12.16 -3.72
N ASP A 28 -2.87 11.90 -2.80
CA ASP A 28 -1.67 12.73 -2.56
C ASP A 28 -0.38 11.89 -2.62
N LYS A 29 0.48 12.20 -3.60
CA LYS A 29 1.79 11.55 -3.82
C LYS A 29 2.92 12.16 -2.99
N THR A 30 2.62 12.97 -1.97
CA THR A 30 3.62 13.70 -1.15
C THR A 30 3.53 13.39 0.34
N LYS A 31 2.81 12.31 0.70
CA LYS A 31 2.50 11.93 2.09
C LYS A 31 3.66 11.28 2.85
N ALA A 32 4.80 11.02 2.21
CA ALA A 32 5.90 10.26 2.81
C ALA A 32 6.33 10.71 4.21
N SER A 33 6.58 12.01 4.41
CA SER A 33 7.05 12.50 5.71
C SER A 33 6.02 12.29 6.82
N GLU A 34 4.74 12.54 6.53
CA GLU A 34 3.65 12.35 7.48
C GLU A 34 3.49 10.88 7.85
N LEU A 35 3.46 9.98 6.86
CA LEU A 35 3.25 8.55 7.11
C LEU A 35 4.42 7.92 7.88
N ARG A 36 5.65 8.35 7.63
CA ARG A 36 6.81 7.94 8.44
C ARG A 36 6.67 8.35 9.91
N GLN A 37 6.15 9.55 10.18
CA GLN A 37 5.90 10.00 11.55
C GLN A 37 4.80 9.18 12.22
N VAL A 38 3.71 8.87 11.50
CA VAL A 38 2.64 7.97 11.99
C VAL A 38 3.21 6.60 12.35
N ILE A 39 4.07 6.04 11.51
CA ILE A 39 4.68 4.73 11.75
C ILE A 39 5.62 4.78 12.95
N ALA A 40 6.51 5.78 13.04
CA ALA A 40 7.40 5.94 14.17
C ALA A 40 6.63 6.10 15.49
N ALA A 41 5.57 6.91 15.50
CA ALA A 41 4.71 7.09 16.67
C ALA A 41 4.01 5.78 17.07
N THR A 42 3.51 5.02 16.08
CA THR A 42 2.87 3.71 16.31
C THR A 42 3.86 2.71 16.91
N VAL A 43 5.05 2.60 16.33
CA VAL A 43 6.13 1.73 16.81
C VAL A 43 6.54 2.09 18.24
N ALA A 44 6.70 3.38 18.55
CA ALA A 44 7.09 3.86 19.87
C ALA A 44 6.00 3.63 20.94
N SER A 45 4.71 3.60 20.54
CA SER A 45 3.59 3.46 21.47
C SER A 45 3.38 2.04 22.01
N ASP A 46 3.91 1.02 21.33
CA ASP A 46 3.79 -0.38 21.75
C ASP A 46 5.14 -1.13 21.56
N PRO A 47 6.15 -0.87 22.42
CA PRO A 47 7.45 -1.53 22.31
C PRO A 47 7.43 -3.03 22.62
N GLU A 48 6.37 -3.52 23.26
CA GLU A 48 6.19 -4.96 23.51
C GLU A 48 5.85 -5.68 22.21
N LYS A 49 4.87 -5.17 21.45
CA LYS A 49 4.55 -5.67 20.10
C LYS A 49 5.72 -5.41 19.14
N TYR A 50 6.18 -4.17 19.05
CA TYR A 50 7.27 -3.77 18.17
C TYR A 50 8.62 -3.91 18.85
N SER A 51 8.91 -5.14 19.28
CA SER A 51 10.17 -5.53 19.91
C SER A 51 11.30 -5.64 18.88
N GLU A 52 12.55 -5.71 19.37
CA GLU A 52 13.72 -5.92 18.50
C GLU A 52 13.61 -7.20 17.65
N ALA A 53 13.02 -8.26 18.20
CA ALA A 53 12.78 -9.50 17.46
C ALA A 53 11.80 -9.31 16.30
N PHE A 54 10.81 -8.42 16.44
CA PHE A 54 9.83 -8.12 15.40
C PHE A 54 10.41 -7.17 14.33
N LEU A 55 11.12 -6.12 14.78
CA LEU A 55 11.63 -5.05 13.93
C LEU A 55 12.99 -5.38 13.28
N GLY A 56 13.71 -6.37 13.81
CA GLY A 56 15.10 -6.67 13.44
C GLY A 56 16.13 -5.66 13.95
N LYS A 57 15.71 -4.72 14.81
CA LYS A 57 16.55 -3.72 15.48
C LYS A 57 15.84 -3.12 16.70
N PRO A 58 16.56 -2.49 17.65
CA PRO A 58 15.95 -1.84 18.80
C PRO A 58 14.83 -0.86 18.40
N ASN A 59 13.74 -0.83 19.17
CA ASN A 59 12.54 -0.04 18.87
C ASN A 59 12.85 1.45 18.61
N GLU A 60 13.67 2.07 19.48
CA GLU A 60 14.11 3.46 19.33
C GLU A 60 14.93 3.67 18.04
N GLU A 61 15.81 2.73 17.72
CA GLU A 61 16.61 2.76 16.49
C GLU A 61 15.72 2.63 15.25
N TYR A 62 14.67 1.80 15.30
CA TYR A 62 13.70 1.68 14.23
C TYR A 62 12.93 2.98 14.02
N CYS A 63 12.48 3.62 15.10
CA CYS A 63 11.77 4.90 15.05
C CYS A 63 12.62 5.99 14.38
N ALA A 64 13.92 6.04 14.66
CA ALA A 64 14.84 6.96 13.99
C ALA A 64 15.07 6.56 12.53
N TRP A 65 15.25 5.26 12.26
CA TRP A 65 15.49 4.72 10.93
C TRP A 65 14.33 4.99 9.97
N ILE A 66 13.07 4.76 10.38
CA ILE A 66 11.93 4.91 9.47
C ILE A 66 11.64 6.36 9.11
N GLN A 67 12.10 7.32 9.92
CA GLN A 67 11.95 8.75 9.64
C GLN A 67 12.95 9.29 8.60
N ASP A 68 14.03 8.54 8.31
CA ASP A 68 15.00 8.90 7.27
C ASP A 68 14.38 8.64 5.87
N SER A 69 14.35 9.68 5.04
CA SER A 69 13.75 9.65 3.70
C SER A 69 14.42 8.65 2.75
N GLU A 70 15.67 8.28 3.02
CA GLU A 70 16.42 7.33 2.21
C GLU A 70 16.06 5.87 2.52
N LYS A 71 15.29 5.61 3.59
CA LYS A 71 14.93 4.25 4.01
C LYS A 71 13.61 3.81 3.40
N TRP A 72 13.59 2.59 2.89
CA TRP A 72 12.39 2.04 2.28
C TRP A 72 11.48 1.43 3.34
N GLY A 73 10.17 1.61 3.16
CA GLY A 73 9.19 0.82 3.91
C GLY A 73 9.02 -0.58 3.31
N GLY A 74 8.29 -1.43 4.03
CA GLY A 74 7.86 -2.73 3.54
C GLY A 74 6.63 -3.25 4.28
N ALA A 75 6.63 -4.54 4.59
CA ALA A 75 5.49 -5.24 5.18
C ALA A 75 5.06 -4.68 6.55
N ILE A 76 6.02 -4.25 7.40
CA ILE A 76 5.73 -3.66 8.71
C ILE A 76 4.98 -2.34 8.54
N GLU A 77 5.48 -1.47 7.66
CA GLU A 77 4.86 -0.18 7.34
C GLU A 77 3.46 -0.37 6.77
N LEU A 78 3.27 -1.27 5.80
CA LEU A 78 1.95 -1.54 5.22
C LEU A 78 0.96 -2.08 6.25
N SER A 79 1.40 -2.95 7.17
CA SER A 79 0.54 -3.43 8.26
C SER A 79 0.11 -2.31 9.19
N ILE A 80 1.02 -1.40 9.55
CA ILE A 80 0.72 -0.26 10.41
C ILE A 80 -0.22 0.73 9.70
N LEU A 81 0.04 1.02 8.43
CA LEU A 81 -0.76 1.96 7.65
C LEU A 81 -2.17 1.43 7.36
N ALA A 82 -2.33 0.11 7.14
CA ALA A 82 -3.63 -0.52 7.05
C ALA A 82 -4.47 -0.29 8.33
N ASP A 83 -3.84 -0.50 9.50
CA ASP A 83 -4.49 -0.26 10.79
C ASP A 83 -4.80 1.23 11.02
N TYR A 84 -3.86 2.13 10.69
CA TYR A 84 -4.00 3.59 10.83
C TYR A 84 -5.16 4.15 9.99
N TYR A 85 -5.25 3.73 8.72
CA TYR A 85 -6.30 4.18 7.82
C TYR A 85 -7.62 3.42 7.99
N GLY A 86 -7.64 2.33 8.76
CA GLY A 86 -8.82 1.49 8.93
C GLY A 86 -9.26 0.80 7.64
N ARG A 87 -8.29 0.39 6.80
CA ARG A 87 -8.50 -0.14 5.45
C ARG A 87 -7.57 -1.31 5.17
N GLU A 88 -8.03 -2.27 4.39
CA GLU A 88 -7.13 -3.28 3.86
C GLU A 88 -6.22 -2.68 2.80
N ILE A 89 -4.96 -3.12 2.75
CA ILE A 89 -4.03 -2.79 1.67
C ILE A 89 -3.68 -4.08 0.95
N ALA A 90 -4.02 -4.18 -0.33
CA ALA A 90 -3.60 -5.27 -1.20
C ALA A 90 -2.33 -4.86 -1.96
N ALA A 91 -1.20 -5.50 -1.69
CA ALA A 91 0.03 -5.31 -2.43
C ALA A 91 0.21 -6.47 -3.43
N TYR A 92 0.10 -6.17 -4.72
CA TYR A 92 0.32 -7.13 -5.78
C TYR A 92 1.79 -7.15 -6.20
N ASP A 93 2.45 -8.28 -6.00
CA ASP A 93 3.83 -8.49 -6.40
C ASP A 93 3.89 -9.04 -7.83
N ILE A 94 4.44 -8.26 -8.76
CA ILE A 94 4.64 -8.64 -10.15
C ILE A 94 5.55 -9.86 -10.24
N GLN A 95 6.65 -9.92 -9.49
CA GLN A 95 7.62 -11.02 -9.65
C GLN A 95 7.04 -12.38 -9.31
N THR A 96 6.19 -12.44 -8.28
CA THR A 96 5.63 -13.70 -7.79
C THR A 96 4.18 -13.93 -8.23
N GLY A 97 3.49 -12.88 -8.70
CA GLY A 97 2.06 -12.89 -9.02
C GLY A 97 1.17 -13.02 -7.77
N ARG A 98 1.74 -12.90 -6.57
CA ARG A 98 1.00 -12.97 -5.30
C ARG A 98 0.37 -11.62 -4.97
N CYS A 99 -0.72 -11.68 -4.21
CA CYS A 99 -1.29 -10.52 -3.54
C CYS A 99 -1.16 -10.71 -2.04
N ASP A 100 -0.38 -9.87 -1.38
CA ASP A 100 -0.29 -9.83 0.07
C ASP A 100 -1.32 -8.83 0.61
N LEU A 101 -2.18 -9.29 1.52
CA LEU A 101 -3.31 -8.51 2.03
C LEU A 101 -3.11 -8.14 3.51
N TYR A 102 -2.86 -6.85 3.75
CA TYR A 102 -2.60 -6.28 5.08
C TYR A 102 -3.90 -5.78 5.71
N GLY A 103 -4.09 -6.04 7.02
CA GLY A 103 -5.28 -5.64 7.79
C GLY A 103 -6.51 -6.53 7.59
N GLN A 104 -6.40 -7.66 6.88
CA GLN A 104 -7.53 -8.54 6.57
C GLN A 104 -8.20 -9.14 7.80
N GLU A 105 -7.43 -9.42 8.85
CA GLU A 105 -7.88 -9.97 10.11
C GLU A 105 -8.76 -8.99 10.90
N LYS A 106 -8.63 -7.69 10.64
CA LYS A 106 -9.46 -6.63 11.23
C LYS A 106 -10.82 -6.51 10.59
N ARG A 107 -11.01 -7.18 9.43
CA ARG A 107 -12.25 -7.20 8.66
C ARG A 107 -12.73 -5.81 8.23
N TYR A 108 -11.82 -4.92 7.84
CA TYR A 108 -12.17 -3.61 7.28
C TYR A 108 -13.13 -3.75 6.08
N SER A 109 -13.97 -2.73 5.89
CA SER A 109 -15.00 -2.68 4.84
C SER A 109 -14.49 -2.10 3.52
N GLU A 110 -13.26 -1.61 3.50
CA GLU A 110 -12.65 -0.94 2.35
C GLU A 110 -11.24 -1.49 2.12
N ARG A 111 -10.84 -1.55 0.85
CA ARG A 111 -9.52 -2.00 0.40
C ARG A 111 -8.97 -1.05 -0.63
N VAL A 112 -7.67 -0.78 -0.55
CA VAL A 112 -6.87 -0.09 -1.57
C VAL A 112 -5.87 -1.05 -2.19
N MET A 113 -5.32 -0.71 -3.37
CA MET A 113 -4.43 -1.60 -4.11
C MET A 113 -3.11 -0.91 -4.48
N LEU A 114 -2.01 -1.61 -4.25
CA LEU A 114 -0.67 -1.25 -4.66
C LEU A 114 -0.11 -2.31 -5.60
N ILE A 115 0.86 -1.95 -6.42
CA ILE A 115 1.63 -2.89 -7.24
C ILE A 115 3.12 -2.73 -6.96
N TYR A 116 3.83 -3.84 -6.87
CA TYR A 116 5.23 -3.93 -6.49
C TYR A 116 6.01 -4.75 -7.51
N ASP A 117 7.16 -4.24 -7.97
CA ASP A 117 8.00 -4.92 -8.98
C ASP A 117 9.26 -5.60 -8.40
N GLY A 118 9.36 -5.70 -7.08
CA GLY A 118 10.55 -6.18 -6.38
C GLY A 118 11.50 -5.07 -5.93
N LEU A 119 11.27 -3.84 -6.39
CA LEU A 119 12.06 -2.67 -5.99
C LEU A 119 11.19 -1.47 -5.63
N HIS A 120 10.12 -1.24 -6.37
CA HIS A 120 9.33 -0.02 -6.35
C HIS A 120 7.84 -0.31 -6.16
N TYR A 121 7.17 0.55 -5.38
CA TYR A 121 5.71 0.52 -5.19
C TYR A 121 5.04 1.62 -5.99
N ASP A 122 4.01 1.23 -6.73
CA ASP A 122 3.10 2.14 -7.42
C ASP A 122 1.66 1.96 -6.94
N ALA A 123 0.82 2.95 -7.24
CA ALA A 123 -0.61 2.85 -6.99
C ALA A 123 -1.30 2.05 -8.08
N LEU A 124 -2.21 1.15 -7.68
CA LEU A 124 -3.05 0.38 -8.60
C LEU A 124 -4.50 0.83 -8.46
N VAL A 125 -5.09 1.31 -9.54
CA VAL A 125 -6.40 1.99 -9.52
C VAL A 125 -7.31 1.48 -10.63
N ILE A 126 -8.60 1.84 -10.58
CA ILE A 126 -9.50 1.75 -11.72
C ILE A 126 -9.70 3.14 -12.32
N SER A 127 -9.30 3.31 -13.57
CA SER A 127 -9.49 4.56 -14.33
C SER A 127 -10.59 4.38 -15.39
N PRO A 128 -11.32 5.43 -15.78
CA PRO A 128 -12.39 5.31 -16.79
C PRO A 128 -11.91 4.81 -18.16
N PHE A 129 -10.72 5.22 -18.58
CA PHE A 129 -10.08 4.84 -19.84
C PHE A 129 -8.56 5.10 -19.77
N GLU A 130 -7.82 4.60 -20.76
CA GLU A 130 -6.37 4.77 -20.84
C GLU A 130 -5.98 6.24 -20.99
N GLY A 131 -5.13 6.74 -20.08
CA GLY A 131 -4.74 8.15 -20.05
C GLY A 131 -5.78 9.10 -19.45
N ALA A 132 -6.85 8.58 -18.82
CA ALA A 132 -7.77 9.41 -18.06
C ALA A 132 -7.01 10.20 -16.96
N PRO A 133 -7.42 11.45 -16.67
CA PRO A 133 -6.87 12.22 -15.54
C PRO A 133 -7.01 11.48 -14.21
N GLU A 134 -5.99 11.63 -13.35
CA GLU A 134 -5.88 10.98 -12.04
C GLU A 134 -7.05 11.33 -11.08
N GLU A 135 -7.69 12.48 -11.26
CA GLU A 135 -8.88 12.92 -10.50
C GLU A 135 -10.11 12.04 -10.71
N PHE A 136 -10.13 11.22 -11.78
CA PHE A 136 -11.22 10.28 -12.05
C PHE A 136 -10.91 8.85 -11.60
N ASP A 137 -9.76 8.63 -10.96
CA ASP A 137 -9.40 7.30 -10.49
C ASP A 137 -10.28 6.86 -9.32
N GLN A 138 -10.79 5.64 -9.40
CA GLN A 138 -11.29 4.93 -8.23
C GLN A 138 -10.11 4.20 -7.57
N THR A 139 -9.83 4.59 -6.32
CA THR A 139 -8.69 4.10 -5.52
C THR A 139 -9.13 3.23 -4.33
N ILE A 140 -10.34 3.45 -3.82
CA ILE A 140 -10.93 2.74 -2.67
C ILE A 140 -12.07 1.83 -3.15
N PHE A 141 -12.07 0.58 -2.66
CA PHE A 141 -13.01 -0.45 -3.07
C PHE A 141 -13.71 -1.08 -1.86
N GLU A 142 -15.03 -1.27 -1.96
CA GLU A 142 -15.82 -1.94 -0.92
C GLU A 142 -15.45 -3.43 -0.83
N VAL A 143 -15.14 -3.89 0.39
CA VAL A 143 -14.91 -5.29 0.69
C VAL A 143 -16.25 -5.97 0.99
N ARG A 144 -16.61 -6.92 0.16
CA ARG A 144 -17.87 -7.65 0.22
C ARG A 144 -17.89 -8.68 1.36
N LYS A 145 -19.06 -9.29 1.58
CA LYS A 145 -19.25 -10.33 2.61
C LYS A 145 -18.35 -11.55 2.40
N ASP A 146 -18.00 -11.86 1.16
CA ASP A 146 -17.07 -12.94 0.79
C ASP A 146 -15.58 -12.53 0.89
N ARG A 147 -15.28 -11.34 1.43
CA ARG A 147 -13.94 -10.75 1.56
C ARG A 147 -13.23 -10.41 0.25
N THR A 148 -13.95 -10.42 -0.87
CA THR A 148 -13.46 -9.94 -2.16
C THR A 148 -13.82 -8.47 -2.38
N ILE A 149 -13.16 -7.83 -3.35
CA ILE A 149 -13.62 -6.55 -3.93
C ILE A 149 -14.40 -6.77 -5.23
N GLY A 150 -14.99 -7.96 -5.39
CA GLY A 150 -15.73 -8.35 -6.59
C GLY A 150 -14.83 -8.59 -7.81
N PRO A 151 -15.35 -8.36 -9.03
CA PRO A 151 -14.61 -8.64 -10.27
C PRO A 151 -13.27 -7.91 -10.40
N ILE A 152 -13.10 -6.77 -9.71
CA ILE A 152 -11.87 -5.96 -9.75
C ILE A 152 -10.65 -6.80 -9.36
N GLU A 153 -10.78 -7.69 -8.38
CA GLU A 153 -9.67 -8.52 -7.89
C GLU A 153 -9.13 -9.43 -9.01
N GLY A 154 -10.01 -10.01 -9.83
CA GLY A 154 -9.62 -10.81 -10.99
C GLY A 154 -8.97 -9.99 -12.09
N VAL A 155 -9.48 -8.78 -12.36
CA VAL A 155 -8.89 -7.87 -13.37
C VAL A 155 -7.52 -7.37 -12.92
N ALA A 156 -7.36 -7.04 -11.63
CA ALA A 156 -6.07 -6.62 -11.05
C ALA A 156 -5.03 -7.75 -11.12
N LEU A 157 -5.42 -8.98 -10.77
CA LEU A 157 -4.55 -10.15 -10.90
C LEU A 157 -4.13 -10.43 -12.35
N ASN A 158 -5.04 -10.25 -13.31
CA ASN A 158 -4.70 -10.41 -14.72
C ASN A 158 -3.75 -9.31 -15.21
N PHE A 159 -4.01 -8.06 -14.83
CA PHE A 159 -3.11 -6.95 -15.13
C PHE A 159 -1.70 -7.21 -14.58
N VAL A 160 -1.57 -7.68 -13.34
CA VAL A 160 -0.27 -8.00 -12.72
C VAL A 160 0.47 -9.11 -13.48
N LYS A 161 -0.25 -10.15 -13.94
CA LYS A 161 0.33 -11.22 -14.76
C LYS A 161 0.82 -10.73 -16.12
N GLU A 162 0.12 -9.77 -16.73
CA GLU A 162 0.55 -9.16 -18.00
C GLU A 162 1.86 -8.36 -17.84
N GLN A 163 2.15 -7.86 -16.62
CA GLN A 163 3.40 -7.16 -16.30
C GLN A 163 4.59 -8.11 -16.05
N GLN A 164 4.39 -9.43 -15.98
CA GLN A 164 5.45 -10.43 -15.80
C GLN A 164 6.26 -10.72 -17.07
N GLY A 165 5.90 -10.10 -18.19
CA GLY A 165 6.45 -10.35 -19.54
C GLY A 165 7.88 -9.86 -19.75
#